data_AF-A0A453H4R2-F1
#
_entry.id   AF-A0A453H4R2-F1
#
_cell.length_a   1.000
_cell.length_b   1.000
_cell.length_c   1.000
_cell.angle_alpha   90.00
_cell.angle_beta   90.00
_cell.angle_gamma   90.00
#
_symmetry.space_group_name_H-M   'P 1'
#
loop_
_entity.id
_entity.type
_entity.pdbx_description
1 polymer ?
#
loop_
_entity_poly.entity_id
_entity_poly.type
_entity_poly.pdbx_seq_one_letter_code
_entity_poly.pdbx_strand_id
1 'polypeptide(L)'
;FWVADNFLDKYAELEPILVKDSARCFLQLFQNCRGRGMSSDLTITAQTLTFIVSFNALRCAKVVLEGMAPELYGMHANPNCINKYGYFPLHEAAERFSLDMIKLLLRHGASPNVRTVGNDVIKNLLPLHVAVENTCLH
;
A
#
# COMPACT_ATOMS: atom_id res chain seq x y z
N PHE A 1 -12.75 15.40 -18.21
CA PHE A 1 -13.57 14.30 -17.68
C PHE A 1 -12.90 13.78 -16.42
N TRP A 2 -13.37 14.23 -15.25
CA TRP A 2 -12.87 13.76 -13.97
C TRP A 2 -13.50 12.39 -13.71
N VAL A 3 -12.76 11.32 -13.93
CA VAL A 3 -13.13 10.04 -13.30
C VAL A 3 -12.87 10.27 -11.82
N ALA A 4 -13.93 10.35 -11.01
CA ALA A 4 -13.78 10.32 -9.57
C ALA A 4 -12.83 9.16 -9.23
N ASP A 5 -11.79 9.42 -8.46
CA ASP A 5 -10.82 8.41 -8.07
C ASP A 5 -11.60 7.36 -7.27
N ASN A 6 -12.03 6.28 -7.92
CA ASN A 6 -12.91 5.24 -7.34
C ASN A 6 -12.35 4.66 -6.03
N PHE A 7 -11.06 4.86 -5.77
CA PHE A 7 -10.40 4.52 -4.51
C PHE A 7 -10.80 5.45 -3.35
N LEU A 8 -10.96 6.76 -3.60
CA LEU A 8 -11.41 7.73 -2.58
C LEU A 8 -12.81 7.41 -2.07
N ASP A 9 -13.71 6.93 -2.95
CA ASP A 9 -15.05 6.48 -2.54
C ASP A 9 -14.98 5.29 -1.57
N LYS A 10 -13.89 4.51 -1.62
CA LYS A 10 -13.63 3.38 -0.72
C LYS A 10 -12.84 3.75 0.52
N TYR A 11 -12.26 4.95 0.57
CA TYR A 11 -11.45 5.42 1.69
C TYR A 11 -12.20 5.30 3.02
N ALA A 12 -13.43 5.82 3.08
CA ALA A 12 -14.23 5.84 4.31
C ALA A 12 -14.57 4.44 4.84
N GLU A 13 -14.67 3.45 3.95
CA GLU A 13 -14.93 2.05 4.33
C GLU A 13 -13.62 1.34 4.71
N LEU A 14 -12.50 1.65 4.03
CA LEU A 14 -11.19 1.04 4.25
C LEU A 14 -10.52 1.51 5.54
N GLU A 15 -10.55 2.81 5.83
CA GLU A 15 -9.88 3.40 6.98
C GLU A 15 -10.16 2.65 8.30
N PRO A 16 -11.42 2.44 8.75
CA PRO A 16 -11.68 1.74 10.01
C PRO A 16 -11.26 0.26 9.98
N ILE A 17 -11.19 -0.36 8.80
CA ILE A 17 -10.71 -1.74 8.63
C ILE A 17 -9.18 -1.79 8.82
N LEU A 18 -8.46 -0.84 8.22
CA LEU A 18 -7.01 -0.78 8.25
C LEU A 18 -6.49 -0.33 9.62
N VAL A 19 -7.15 0.62 10.29
CA VAL A 19 -6.85 1.00 11.68
C VAL A 19 -6.94 -0.22 12.62
N LYS A 20 -7.87 -1.13 12.37
CA LYS A 20 -8.02 -2.39 13.14
C LYS A 20 -7.16 -3.53 12.61
N ASP A 21 -6.46 -3.34 11.50
CA ASP A 21 -5.75 -4.37 10.73
C ASP A 21 -6.59 -5.65 10.52
N SER A 22 -7.87 -5.48 10.18
CA SER A 22 -8.81 -6.59 10.03
C SER A 22 -8.79 -7.13 8.60
N ALA A 23 -7.89 -8.07 8.33
CA ALA A 23 -7.81 -8.74 7.03
C ALA A 23 -9.12 -9.41 6.60
N ARG A 24 -9.91 -9.94 7.55
CA ARG A 24 -11.24 -10.50 7.27
C ARG A 24 -12.21 -9.44 6.75
N CYS A 25 -12.28 -8.28 7.41
CA CYS A 25 -13.15 -7.20 6.95
C CYS A 25 -12.67 -6.63 5.62
N PHE A 26 -11.34 -6.55 5.41
CA PHE A 26 -10.76 -6.14 4.14
C PHE A 26 -11.19 -7.06 2.99
N LEU A 27 -11.03 -8.38 3.15
CA LEU A 27 -11.43 -9.36 2.14
C LEU A 27 -12.93 -9.33 1.86
N GLN A 28 -13.76 -9.19 2.91
CA GLN A 28 -15.20 -9.05 2.77
C GLN A 28 -15.58 -7.79 1.98
N LEU A 29 -14.94 -6.64 2.27
CA LEU A 29 -15.13 -5.40 1.50
C LEU A 29 -14.69 -5.60 0.05
N PHE A 30 -13.52 -6.19 -0.17
CA PHE A 30 -12.99 -6.48 -1.50
C PHE A 30 -13.94 -7.33 -2.33
N GLN A 31 -14.48 -8.40 -1.73
CA GLN A 31 -15.47 -9.26 -2.37
C GLN A 31 -16.77 -8.52 -2.69
N ASN A 32 -17.31 -7.76 -1.73
CA ASN A 32 -18.57 -7.02 -1.87
C ASN A 32 -18.52 -5.99 -3.01
N CYS A 33 -17.38 -5.31 -3.17
CA CYS A 33 -17.19 -4.35 -4.26
C CYS A 33 -16.57 -4.98 -5.52
N ARG A 34 -16.32 -6.29 -5.54
CA ARG A 34 -15.61 -7.01 -6.62
C ARG A 34 -14.29 -6.35 -6.99
N GLY A 35 -13.52 -5.91 -5.98
CA GLY A 35 -12.24 -5.24 -6.16
C GLY A 35 -12.32 -3.85 -6.80
N ARG A 36 -13.51 -3.27 -7.00
CA ARG A 36 -13.69 -1.93 -7.58
C ARG A 36 -12.95 -0.89 -6.74
N GLY A 37 -12.10 -0.10 -7.39
CA GLY A 37 -11.24 0.90 -6.76
C GLY A 37 -9.95 0.32 -6.18
N MET A 38 -9.94 -0.96 -5.79
CA MET A 38 -8.78 -1.60 -5.15
C MET A 38 -7.92 -2.46 -6.08
N SER A 39 -8.42 -2.82 -7.26
CA SER A 39 -7.72 -3.63 -8.25
C SER A 39 -7.92 -3.08 -9.67
N SER A 40 -6.94 -3.33 -10.55
CA SER A 40 -6.97 -3.06 -12.00
C SER A 40 -6.25 -4.19 -12.71
N ASP A 41 -6.70 -4.59 -13.89
CA ASP A 41 -5.99 -5.55 -14.77
C ASP A 41 -5.50 -6.83 -14.05
N LEU A 42 -6.33 -7.39 -13.15
CA LEU A 42 -6.03 -8.57 -12.34
C LEU A 42 -4.85 -8.41 -11.34
N THR A 43 -4.53 -7.18 -10.95
CA THR A 43 -3.59 -6.87 -9.87
C THR A 43 -4.23 -5.97 -8.83
N ILE A 44 -3.82 -6.10 -7.57
CA ILE A 44 -4.12 -5.09 -6.54
C ILE A 44 -3.38 -3.80 -6.94
N THR A 45 -4.06 -2.67 -6.86
CA THR A 45 -3.47 -1.39 -7.30
C THR A 45 -2.37 -0.94 -6.37
N ALA A 46 -1.42 -0.17 -6.92
CA ALA A 46 -0.35 0.45 -6.15
C ALA A 46 -0.91 1.29 -4.99
N GLN A 47 -1.94 2.09 -5.28
CA GLN A 47 -2.61 2.94 -4.31
C GLN A 47 -3.15 2.13 -3.12
N THR A 48 -3.76 0.96 -3.39
CA THR A 48 -4.28 0.08 -2.33
C THR A 48 -3.18 -0.43 -1.43
N LEU A 49 -2.09 -0.98 -2.00
CA LEU A 49 -0.99 -1.49 -1.18
C LEU A 49 -0.31 -0.37 -0.36
N THR A 50 0.01 0.76 -0.99
CA THR A 50 0.66 1.88 -0.26
C THR A 50 -0.23 2.43 0.84
N PHE A 51 -1.55 2.42 0.64
CA PHE A 51 -2.50 2.86 1.65
C PHE A 51 -2.60 1.86 2.82
N ILE A 52 -2.65 0.56 2.55
CA ILE A 52 -2.57 -0.47 3.59
C ILE A 52 -1.29 -0.31 4.43
N VAL A 53 -0.17 -0.04 3.75
CA VAL A 53 1.14 0.16 4.39
C VAL A 53 1.18 1.43 5.23
N SER A 54 0.60 2.53 4.77
CA SER A 54 0.56 3.79 5.53
C SER A 54 -0.23 3.64 6.83
N PHE A 55 -1.25 2.78 6.89
CA PHE A 55 -1.94 2.44 8.15
C PHE A 55 -1.20 1.42 9.01
N ASN A 56 -0.04 0.93 8.58
CA ASN A 56 0.71 -0.15 9.20
C ASN A 56 -0.13 -1.43 9.41
N ALA A 57 -1.09 -1.70 8.50
CA ALA A 57 -1.99 -2.83 8.58
C ALA A 57 -1.31 -4.12 8.07
N LEU A 58 -0.50 -4.76 8.92
CA LEU A 58 0.35 -5.91 8.60
C LEU A 58 -0.43 -7.11 8.06
N ARG A 59 -1.56 -7.47 8.67
CA ARG A 59 -2.37 -8.62 8.25
C ARG A 59 -3.01 -8.34 6.90
N CYS A 60 -3.50 -7.12 6.68
CA CYS A 60 -4.06 -6.71 5.41
C CYS A 60 -2.99 -6.70 4.31
N ALA A 61 -1.80 -6.15 4.60
CA ALA A 61 -0.68 -6.11 3.67
C ALA A 61 -0.24 -7.53 3.27
N LYS A 62 -0.12 -8.43 4.25
CA LYS A 62 0.24 -9.81 4.01
C LYS A 62 -0.74 -10.50 3.05
N VAL A 63 -2.03 -10.35 3.30
CA VAL A 63 -3.07 -10.98 2.46
C VAL A 63 -2.99 -10.51 1.01
N VAL A 64 -2.81 -9.21 0.76
CA VAL A 64 -2.72 -8.69 -0.62
C VAL A 64 -1.38 -9.00 -1.28
N LEU A 65 -0.29 -9.16 -0.53
CA LEU A 65 1.02 -9.56 -1.08
C LEU A 65 1.07 -11.05 -1.41
N GLU A 66 0.36 -11.89 -0.65
CA GLU A 66 0.28 -13.32 -0.90
C GLU A 66 -0.68 -13.66 -2.06
N GLY A 67 -1.82 -12.96 -2.15
CA GLY A 67 -2.83 -13.23 -3.20
C GLY A 67 -3.53 -14.59 -3.09
N MET A 68 -3.34 -15.30 -1.96
CA MET A 68 -3.85 -16.67 -1.76
C MET A 68 -5.32 -16.71 -1.32
N ALA A 69 -5.85 -15.59 -0.85
CA ALA A 69 -7.23 -15.50 -0.38
C ALA A 69 -8.21 -15.62 -1.58
N PRO A 70 -9.25 -16.47 -1.50
CA PRO A 70 -10.16 -16.71 -2.62
C PRO A 70 -10.91 -15.45 -3.05
N GLU A 71 -11.16 -14.51 -2.13
CA GLU A 71 -11.81 -13.23 -2.41
C GLU A 71 -11.00 -12.33 -3.34
N LEU A 72 -9.68 -12.57 -3.45
CA LEU A 72 -8.79 -11.83 -4.33
C LEU A 72 -8.71 -12.43 -5.74
N TYR A 73 -9.31 -13.59 -6.02
CA TYR A 73 -9.29 -14.23 -7.35
C TYR A 73 -7.87 -14.41 -7.93
N GLY A 74 -6.87 -14.66 -7.08
CA GLY A 74 -5.47 -14.79 -7.47
C GLY A 74 -4.75 -13.46 -7.70
N MET A 75 -5.42 -12.33 -7.51
CA MET A 75 -4.78 -11.01 -7.57
C MET A 75 -3.87 -10.81 -6.36
N HIS A 76 -2.68 -10.29 -6.61
CA HIS A 76 -1.74 -9.86 -5.57
C HIS A 76 -1.26 -8.44 -5.84
N ALA A 77 -0.61 -7.84 -4.85
CA ALA A 77 0.03 -6.54 -4.97
C ALA A 77 1.51 -6.70 -5.33
N ASN A 78 2.00 -5.90 -6.27
CA ASN A 78 3.43 -5.79 -6.54
C ASN A 78 4.10 -4.95 -5.43
N PRO A 79 5.05 -5.48 -4.64
CA PRO A 79 5.70 -4.72 -3.57
C PRO A 79 6.64 -3.62 -4.08
N ASN A 80 6.98 -3.63 -5.37
CA ASN A 80 7.76 -2.60 -6.05
C ASN A 80 6.86 -1.61 -6.83
N CYS A 81 5.57 -1.54 -6.50
CA CYS A 81 4.67 -0.56 -7.10
C CYS A 81 5.00 0.87 -6.63
N ILE A 82 4.56 1.86 -7.40
CA ILE A 82 4.69 3.27 -7.06
C ILE A 82 3.31 3.93 -7.03
N ASN A 83 3.03 4.71 -5.98
CA ASN A 83 1.80 5.49 -5.89
C ASN A 83 1.90 6.80 -6.71
N LYS A 84 0.78 7.52 -6.83
CA LYS A 84 0.72 8.78 -7.58
C LYS A 84 1.60 9.91 -7.04
N TYR A 85 2.08 9.77 -5.79
CA TYR A 85 2.96 10.73 -5.13
C TYR A 85 4.44 10.37 -5.28
N GLY A 86 4.77 9.27 -5.94
CA GLY A 86 6.15 8.89 -6.18
C GLY A 86 6.79 8.02 -5.12
N TYR A 87 6.01 7.52 -4.16
CA TYR A 87 6.46 6.64 -3.10
C TYR A 87 6.20 5.18 -3.43
N PHE A 88 7.14 4.35 -2.99
CA PHE A 88 7.01 2.89 -3.00
C PHE A 88 6.52 2.43 -1.62
N PRO A 89 5.90 1.25 -1.50
CA PRO A 89 5.51 0.66 -0.22
C PRO A 89 6.64 0.69 0.82
N LEU A 90 7.90 0.48 0.40
CA LEU A 90 9.03 0.48 1.32
C LEU A 90 9.35 1.88 1.89
N HIS A 91 9.09 2.96 1.14
CA HIS A 91 9.21 4.32 1.66
C HIS A 91 8.16 4.59 2.74
N GLU A 92 6.89 4.24 2.46
CA GLU A 92 5.77 4.38 3.41
C GLU A 92 6.05 3.58 4.69
N ALA A 93 6.55 2.35 4.57
CA ALA A 93 6.89 1.52 5.73
C ALA A 93 8.03 2.12 6.58
N ALA A 94 9.02 2.74 5.94
CA ALA A 94 10.13 3.41 6.60
C ALA A 94 9.67 4.69 7.32
N GLU A 95 8.82 5.49 6.69
CA GLU A 95 8.20 6.67 7.32
C GLU A 95 7.41 6.31 8.58
N ARG A 96 6.73 5.16 8.59
CA ARG A 96 6.01 4.66 9.76
C ARG A 96 6.90 3.98 10.80
N PHE A 97 8.22 3.95 10.59
CA PHE A 97 9.19 3.25 11.44
C PHE A 97 8.81 1.77 11.70
N SER A 98 8.11 1.14 10.74
CA SER A 98 7.56 -0.20 10.93
C SER A 98 8.52 -1.28 10.42
N LEU A 99 9.36 -1.79 11.33
CA LEU A 99 10.31 -2.86 11.01
C LEU A 99 9.62 -4.13 10.50
N ASP A 100 8.45 -4.47 11.03
CA ASP A 100 7.73 -5.67 10.62
C ASP A 100 7.14 -5.52 9.22
N MET A 101 6.67 -4.32 8.85
CA MET A 101 6.18 -4.06 7.50
C MET A 101 7.33 -4.05 6.50
N ILE A 102 8.48 -3.48 6.86
CA ILE A 102 9.70 -3.54 6.04
C ILE A 102 10.11 -5.00 5.80
N LYS A 103 10.18 -5.83 6.85
CA LYS A 103 10.50 -7.25 6.73
C LYS A 103 9.50 -7.99 5.85
N LEU A 104 8.20 -7.68 6.00
CA LEU A 104 7.15 -8.29 5.20
C LEU A 104 7.34 -7.95 3.71
N LEU A 105 7.48 -6.66 3.37
CA LEU A 105 7.70 -6.23 1.99
C LEU A 105 8.96 -6.85 1.37
N LEU A 106 10.08 -6.88 2.11
CA LEU A 106 11.34 -7.50 1.65
C LEU A 106 11.19 -9.00 1.40
N ARG A 107 10.49 -9.73 2.28
CA ARG A 107 10.20 -11.16 2.09
C ARG A 107 9.40 -11.45 0.83
N HIS A 108 8.57 -10.49 0.41
CA HIS A 108 7.79 -10.58 -0.83
C HIS A 108 8.51 -9.99 -2.06
N GLY A 109 9.78 -9.61 -1.95
CA GLY A 109 10.61 -9.18 -3.08
C GLY A 109 10.64 -7.67 -3.33
N ALA A 110 10.29 -6.84 -2.33
CA ALA A 110 10.55 -5.41 -2.40
C ALA A 110 12.06 -5.14 -2.55
N SER A 111 12.43 -4.23 -3.45
CA SER A 111 13.80 -3.79 -3.62
C SER A 111 14.14 -2.71 -2.59
N PRO A 112 15.22 -2.87 -1.80
CA PRO A 112 15.63 -1.87 -0.80
C PRO A 112 16.23 -0.60 -1.41
N ASN A 113 16.59 -0.64 -2.71
CA ASN A 113 17.31 0.42 -3.41
C ASN A 113 16.40 1.27 -4.32
N VAL A 114 15.07 1.13 -4.16
CA VAL A 114 14.11 2.01 -4.86
C VAL A 114 14.33 3.45 -4.46
N ARG A 115 14.00 4.38 -5.35
CA ARG A 115 14.15 5.80 -5.10
C ARG A 115 12.83 6.52 -5.35
N THR A 116 12.51 7.51 -4.53
CA THR A 116 11.36 8.40 -4.77
C THR A 116 11.46 9.04 -6.14
N VAL A 117 10.35 9.04 -6.89
CA VAL A 117 10.28 9.66 -8.22
C VAL A 117 8.97 10.41 -8.40
N GLY A 118 9.02 11.68 -8.77
CA GLY A 118 7.83 12.51 -8.96
C GLY A 118 8.21 13.99 -8.87
N ASN A 119 7.31 14.88 -9.30
CA ASN A 119 7.57 16.32 -9.24
C ASN A 119 7.26 16.91 -7.85
N ASP A 120 6.34 16.28 -7.12
CA ASP A 120 5.85 16.75 -5.81
C ASP A 120 6.50 16.01 -4.63
N VAL A 121 7.60 15.29 -4.89
CA VAL A 121 8.38 14.57 -3.87
C VAL A 121 9.84 14.97 -3.97
N ILE A 122 10.54 14.98 -2.83
CA ILE A 122 11.99 15.10 -2.81
C ILE A 122 12.57 13.89 -3.56
N LYS A 123 13.18 14.15 -4.72
CA LYS A 123 13.64 13.11 -5.64
C LYS A 123 14.85 12.37 -5.07
N ASN A 124 15.00 11.11 -5.48
CA ASN A 124 16.18 10.28 -5.25
C ASN A 124 16.43 9.84 -3.80
N LEU A 125 15.42 9.90 -2.95
CA LEU A 125 15.50 9.38 -1.58
C LEU A 125 15.38 7.87 -1.57
N LEU A 126 16.19 7.21 -0.76
CA LEU A 126 16.02 5.80 -0.43
C LEU A 126 14.91 5.66 0.63
N PRO A 127 14.31 4.46 0.79
CA PRO A 127 13.32 4.20 1.83
C PRO A 127 13.73 4.72 3.21
N LEU A 128 14.95 4.43 3.66
CA LEU A 128 15.44 4.86 4.97
C LEU A 128 15.68 6.39 5.08
N HIS A 129 15.87 7.11 3.98
CA HIS A 129 16.06 8.56 4.02
C HIS A 129 14.75 9.29 4.35
N VAL A 130 13.60 8.76 3.87
CA VAL A 130 12.28 9.38 4.10
C VAL A 130 11.94 9.46 5.60
N ALA A 131 12.34 8.44 6.37
CA ALA A 131 12.17 8.44 7.83
C ALA A 131 12.90 9.60 8.53
N VAL A 132 14.07 9.97 8.03
CA VAL A 132 14.89 11.05 8.62
C VAL A 132 14.34 12.42 8.23
N GLU A 133 13.98 12.60 6.96
CA GLU A 133 13.50 13.90 6.48
C GLU A 133 12.18 14.33 7.12
N ASN A 134 11.21 13.43 7.28
CA ASN A 134 9.92 13.77 7.87
C ASN A 134 10.02 14.06 9.38
N THR A 135 11.01 13.50 10.08
CA THR A 135 11.28 13.87 11.49
C THR A 135 11.89 15.27 11.65
N CYS A 136 12.42 15.87 10.60
CA CYS A 136 12.97 17.23 10.62
C CYS A 136 11.96 18.31 10.21
N LEU A 137 10.76 17.92 9.77
CA LEU A 137 9.68 18.82 9.34
C LEU A 137 8.57 19.00 10.41
N HIS A 138 8.71 18.34 11.57
CA HIS A 138 7.84 18.47 12.74
C HIS A 138 8.60 19.09 13.92
#